data_AF-A0A3D0VUU3-F1
#
_entry.id   AF-A0A3D0VUU3-F1
#
_cell.length_a   1.000
_cell.length_b   1.000
_cell.length_c   1.000
_cell.angle_alpha   90.00
_cell.angle_beta   90.00
_cell.angle_gamma   90.00
#
_symmetry.space_group_name_H-M   'P 1'
#
loop_
_entity.id
_entity.type
_entity.pdbx_description
1 polymer ?
#
loop_
_entity_poly.entity_id
_entity_poly.type
_entity_poly.pdbx_seq_one_letter_code
_entity_poly.pdbx_strand_id
1 'polypeptide(L)' 'MDVDLIFKIAAIGIIVAVLNQVLIRSGREEQAMMTTLAGLIVVLMMIINEINTLFETVKTIFGLG' A
#
# COMPACT_ATOMS: atom_id res chain seq x y z
N MET A 1 -2.93 -12.59 -11.52
CA MET A 1 -3.41 -11.38 -10.82
C MET A 1 -3.10 -11.44 -9.32
N ASP A 2 -2.90 -12.62 -8.72
CA ASP A 2 -2.70 -12.72 -7.26
C ASP A 2 -1.28 -12.41 -6.79
N VAL A 3 -0.26 -12.84 -7.53
CA VAL A 3 1.14 -12.71 -7.07
C VAL A 3 1.71 -11.31 -7.30
N ASP A 4 1.26 -10.63 -8.37
CA ASP A 4 1.76 -9.29 -8.72
C ASP A 4 1.41 -8.24 -7.66
N LEU A 5 0.21 -8.32 -7.07
CA LEU A 5 -0.21 -7.42 -5.99
C LEU A 5 0.63 -7.66 -4.73
N ILE A 6 0.85 -8.92 -4.38
CA ILE A 6 1.70 -9.31 -3.24
C ILE A 6 3.13 -8.79 -3.44
N PHE A 7 3.70 -8.98 -4.64
CA PHE A 7 5.03 -8.46 -4.97
C PHE A 7 5.10 -6.93 -4.91
N LYS A 8 4.09 -6.22 -5.39
CA LYS A 8 4.01 -4.74 -5.29
C LYS A 8 3.97 -4.26 -3.84
N ILE A 9 3.15 -4.88 -3.00
CA ILE A 9 3.07 -4.54 -1.57
C ILE A 9 4.41 -4.82 -0.88
N ALA A 10 5.03 -5.97 -1.15
CA ALA A 10 6.33 -6.34 -0.61
C ALA A 10 7.44 -5.37 -1.03
N ALA A 11 7.46 -4.95 -2.30
CA ALA A 11 8.41 -3.98 -2.81
C ALA A 11 8.29 -2.62 -2.10
N ILE A 12 7.06 -2.13 -1.89
CA ILE A 12 6.80 -0.91 -1.12
C ILE A 12 7.31 -1.06 0.32
N GLY A 13 7.05 -2.21 0.95
CA GLY A 13 7.54 -2.51 2.29
C GLY A 13 9.07 -2.44 2.40
N ILE A 14 9.79 -3.02 1.44
CA ILE A 14 11.26 -2.96 1.39
C ILE A 14 11.74 -1.52 1.21
N ILE A 15 11.16 -0.77 0.26
CA ILE A 15 11.54 0.62 -0.01
C ILE A 15 11.33 1.48 1.23
N VAL A 16 10.17 1.37 1.88
CA VAL A 16 9.83 2.13 3.10
C VAL A 16 10.79 1.79 4.23
N ALA A 17 11.10 0.50 4.42
CA ALA A 17 12.04 0.06 5.44
C ALA A 17 13.46 0.62 5.20
N VAL A 18 13.93 0.59 3.95
CA VAL A 18 15.24 1.16 3.58
C VAL A 18 15.26 2.67 3.81
N LEU A 19 14.24 3.40 3.37
CA LEU A 19 14.14 4.84 3.57
C LEU A 19 14.08 5.21 5.06
N ASN A 20 13.31 4.47 5.85
CA ASN A 20 13.22 4.67 7.30
C ASN A 20 14.59 4.49 7.96
N GLN A 21 15.34 3.43 7.62
CA GLN A 21 16.70 3.23 8.13
C GLN A 21 17.66 4.37 7.73
N VAL A 22 17.59 4.83 6.48
CA VAL A 22 18.42 5.95 6.00
C VAL A 22 18.09 7.24 6.76
N LEU A 23 16.81 7.54 6.96
CA LEU A 23 16.36 8.75 7.66
C LEU A 23 16.77 8.74 9.14
N ILE A 24 16.59 7.61 9.84
CA ILE A 24 17.03 7.45 11.23
C ILE A 24 18.55 7.64 11.32
N ARG A 25 19.34 7.01 10.43
CA ARG A 25 20.80 7.17 10.39
C ARG A 25 21.25 8.61 10.08
N SER A 26 20.41 9.40 9.42
CA SER A 26 20.67 10.83 9.17
C SER A 26 20.23 11.76 10.31
N GLY A 27 19.70 11.23 11.42
CA GLY A 27 19.18 12.00 12.55
C GLY A 27 17.79 12.61 12.31
N ARG A 28 17.05 12.14 11.29
CA ARG A 28 15.73 12.66 10.87
C ARG A 28 14.60 11.72 11.30
N GLU A 29 14.50 11.44 12.59
CA GLU A 29 13.56 10.44 13.14
C GLU A 29 12.09 10.74 12.82
N GLU A 30 11.68 12.01 12.94
CA GLU A 30 10.29 12.41 12.65
C GLU A 30 9.88 12.11 11.21
N GLN A 31 10.79 12.31 10.26
CA GLN A 31 10.54 12.02 8.85
C GLN A 31 10.56 10.53 8.55
N ALA A 32 11.34 9.77 9.30
CA ALA A 32 11.38 8.32 9.22
C ALA A 32 10.03 7.71 9.65
N MET A 33 9.45 8.24 10.72
CA MET A 33 8.08 7.93 11.14
C MET A 33 7.06 8.31 10.06
N MET A 34 7.12 9.55 9.53
CA MET A 34 6.21 9.98 8.47
C MET A 34 6.30 9.12 7.21
N THR A 35 7.50 8.67 6.85
CA THR A 35 7.72 7.77 5.68
C THR A 35 7.07 6.41 5.90
N THR A 36 7.15 5.88 7.11
CA THR A 36 6.49 4.60 7.47
C THR A 36 4.97 4.72 7.37
N LEU A 37 4.40 5.82 7.87
CA LEU A 37 2.96 6.10 7.76
C LEU A 37 2.54 6.29 6.31
N ALA A 38 3.30 7.04 5.51
CA ALA A 38 3.02 7.22 4.09
C ALA A 38 3.05 5.88 3.34
N GLY A 39 4.04 5.02 3.63
CA GLY A 39 4.11 3.66 3.10
C GLY A 39 2.88 2.83 3.41
N LEU A 40 2.41 2.87 4.66
CA LEU A 40 1.17 2.20 5.07
C LEU A 40 -0.04 2.73 4.30
N ILE A 41 -0.20 4.06 4.22
CA ILE A 41 -1.33 4.69 3.52
C ILE A 41 -1.35 4.29 2.03
N VAL A 42 -0.19 4.24 1.36
CA VAL A 42 -0.10 3.78 -0.03
C VAL A 42 -0.61 2.35 -0.18
N VAL A 43 -0.25 1.44 0.73
CA VAL A 43 -0.76 0.07 0.72
C VAL A 43 -2.27 0.03 0.94
N LEU A 44 -2.79 0.82 1.87
CA LEU A 44 -4.23 0.92 2.11
C LEU A 44 -4.97 1.44 0.86
N MET A 45 -4.43 2.43 0.15
CA MET A 45 -5.02 2.92 -1.11
C MET A 45 -5.07 1.84 -2.19
N MET A 46 -4.07 0.96 -2.27
CA MET A 46 -4.12 -0.18 -3.20
C MET A 46 -5.26 -1.15 -2.84
N ILE A 47 -5.46 -1.43 -1.55
CA ILE A 47 -6.53 -2.32 -1.07
C ILE A 47 -7.92 -1.74 -1.40
N ILE A 48 -8.10 -0.43 -1.31
CA ILE A 48 -9.39 0.22 -1.65
C ILE A 48 -9.80 -0.08 -3.10
N ASN A 49 -8.84 -0.07 -4.03
CA ASN A 49 -9.14 -0.38 -5.44
C ASN A 49 -9.60 -1.83 -5.62
N GLU A 50 -8.95 -2.79 -4.93
CA GLU A 50 -9.37 -4.20 -4.95
C GLU A 50 -10.77 -4.38 -4.37
N ILE A 51 -11.08 -3.67 -3.27
CA ILE A 51 -12.43 -3.65 -2.69
C ILE A 51 -13.44 -3.09 -3.71
N ASN A 52 -13.10 -2.02 -4.43
CA ASN A 52 -13.97 -1.45 -5.46
C ASN A 52 -14.24 -2.46 -6.58
N THR A 53 -13.22 -3.18 -7.06
CA THR A 53 -13.38 -4.24 -8.06
C THR A 53 -14.31 -5.35 -7.56
N LEU A 54 -14.21 -5.76 -6.30
CA LEU A 54 -15.13 -6.72 -5.71
C LEU A 54 -16.56 -6.17 -5.66
N PHE A 55 -16.75 -4.90 -5.27
CA PHE A 55 -18.06 -4.26 -5.26
C PHE A 55 -18.69 -4.19 -6.65
N GLU A 56 -17.93 -3.81 -7.68
CA GLU A 56 -18.41 -3.78 -9.07
C GLU A 56 -18.75 -5.19 -9.58
N THR A 57 -17.97 -6.19 -9.19
CA THR A 57 -18.27 -7.60 -9.50
C THR A 57 -19.61 -8.01 -8.88
N VAL A 58 -19.85 -7.66 -7.61
CA VAL A 58 -21.12 -7.91 -6.93
C VAL A 58 -22.27 -7.20 -7.65
N LYS A 59 -22.15 -5.89 -7.93
CA LYS A 59 -23.20 -5.14 -8.65
C LYS A 59 -23.54 -5.76 -10.01
N THR A 60 -22.53 -6.19 -10.76
CA THR A 60 -22.69 -6.85 -12.06
C THR A 60 -23.47 -8.17 -11.94
N ILE A 61 -23.13 -9.00 -10.93
CA ILE A 61 -23.84 -10.27 -10.68
C ILE A 61 -25.31 -10.03 -10.32
N PHE A 62 -25.59 -8.97 -9.55
CA PHE A 62 -26.95 -8.63 -9.15
C PHE A 62 -27.72 -7.76 -10.17
N GLY A 63 -27.13 -7.44 -11.33
CA GLY A 63 -27.78 -6.62 -12.36
C GLY A 63 -28.05 -5.17 -11.93
N LEU A 64 -27.26 -4.67 -10.96
CA LEU A 64 -27.36 -3.32 -10.39
C LEU A 64 -26.34 -2.34 -11.00
N GLY A 65 -25.66 -2.75 -12.07
CA GLY A 65 -24.58 -2.02 -12.76
C GLY A 65 -25.01 -1.50 -14.13
#